data_AF-A0A4Q4D3V1-F1
#
_entry.id   AF-A0A4Q4D3V1-F1
#
_cell.length_a   1.000
_cell.length_b   1.000
_cell.length_c   1.000
_cell.angle_alpha   90.00
_cell.angle_beta   90.00
_cell.angle_gamma   90.00
#
_symmetry.space_group_name_H-M   'P 1'
#
loop_
_entity.id
_entity.type
_entity.pdbx_description
1 polymer ?
#
loop_
_entity_poly.entity_id
_entity_poly.type
_entity_poly.pdbx_seq_one_letter_code
_entity_poly.pdbx_strand_id
1 'polypeptide(L)' 'AVLAHSEGRFTAIDAAKAKWYTSDLQNKVLDHCVQIHGGYGFMNEYRVARAWRDARVTRIWAGSNEIMKELIGRDLGF' A
#
# COMPACT_ATOMS: atom_id res chain seq x y z
N ALA A 1 3.37 -7.36 -13.50
CA ALA A 1 3.65 -5.91 -13.42
C ALA A 1 4.93 -5.54 -14.17
N VAL A 2 6.11 -5.93 -13.68
CA VAL A 2 7.41 -5.54 -14.29
C VAL A 2 7.52 -5.98 -15.75
N LEU A 3 7.25 -7.26 -16.07
CA LEU A 3 7.30 -7.75 -17.46
C LEU A 3 6.33 -7.01 -18.38
N ALA A 4 5.08 -6.83 -17.94
CA ALA A 4 4.09 -6.06 -18.70
C ALA A 4 4.54 -4.60 -18.92
N HIS A 5 5.25 -4.01 -17.98
CA HIS A 5 5.79 -2.66 -18.12
C HIS A 5 6.95 -2.62 -19.11
N SER A 6 7.88 -3.57 -19.03
CA SER A 6 8.98 -3.72 -19.98
C SER A 6 8.51 -3.94 -21.42
N GLU A 7 7.35 -4.59 -21.60
CA GLU A 7 6.73 -4.83 -22.91
C GLU A 7 5.79 -3.71 -23.37
N GLY A 8 5.66 -2.61 -22.62
CA GLY A 8 4.78 -1.49 -22.96
C GLY A 8 3.28 -1.78 -22.83
N ARG A 9 2.91 -2.92 -22.22
CA ARG A 9 1.52 -3.35 -22.01
C ARG A 9 0.97 -2.97 -20.63
N PHE A 10 1.75 -2.28 -19.80
CA PHE A 10 1.34 -1.88 -18.46
C PHE A 10 0.46 -0.64 -18.50
N THR A 11 -0.78 -0.80 -18.06
CA THR A 11 -1.78 0.25 -18.10
C THR A 11 -1.79 1.09 -16.83
N ALA A 12 -2.45 2.25 -16.87
CA ALA A 12 -2.72 3.04 -15.67
C ALA A 12 -3.57 2.26 -14.64
N ILE A 13 -4.45 1.37 -15.11
CA ILE A 13 -5.25 0.51 -14.22
C ILE A 13 -4.37 -0.54 -13.54
N ASP A 14 -3.38 -1.11 -14.24
CA ASP A 14 -2.40 -2.00 -13.60
C ASP A 14 -1.58 -1.28 -12.53
N ALA A 15 -1.24 -0.01 -12.77
CA ALA A 15 -0.59 0.84 -11.77
C ALA A 15 -1.50 1.07 -10.55
N ALA A 16 -2.79 1.34 -10.77
CA ALA A 16 -3.75 1.51 -9.69
C ALA A 16 -3.92 0.23 -8.85
N LYS A 17 -4.02 -0.94 -9.51
CA LYS A 17 -4.06 -2.27 -8.87
C LYS A 17 -2.82 -2.49 -8.01
N ALA A 18 -1.62 -2.24 -8.57
CA ALA A 18 -0.36 -2.41 -7.85
C ALA A 18 -0.26 -1.47 -6.64
N LYS A 19 -0.53 -0.17 -6.81
CA LYS A 19 -0.44 0.83 -5.73
C LYS A 19 -1.40 0.52 -4.58
N TRP A 20 -2.65 0.21 -4.89
CA TRP A 20 -3.63 -0.16 -3.88
C TRP A 20 -3.18 -1.39 -3.10
N TYR A 21 -2.83 -2.46 -3.80
CA TYR A 21 -2.50 -3.73 -3.17
C TYR A 21 -1.25 -3.64 -2.29
N THR A 22 -0.17 -3.03 -2.79
CA THR A 22 1.10 -2.96 -2.03
C THR A 22 0.99 -2.05 -0.81
N SER A 23 0.30 -0.90 -0.92
CA SER A 23 0.11 0.01 0.21
C SER A 23 -0.78 -0.60 1.31
N ASP A 24 -1.83 -1.33 0.93
CA ASP A 24 -2.69 -2.05 1.87
C ASP A 24 -1.94 -3.18 2.58
N LEU A 25 -1.21 -3.98 1.80
CA LEU A 25 -0.37 -5.06 2.33
C LEU A 25 0.71 -4.55 3.28
N GLN A 26 1.43 -3.49 2.90
CA GLN A 26 2.46 -2.87 3.74
C GLN A 26 1.90 -2.45 5.10
N ASN A 27 0.73 -1.82 5.12
CA ASN A 27 0.08 -1.39 6.36
C ASN A 27 -0.33 -2.60 7.22
N LYS A 28 -0.96 -3.63 6.63
CA LYS A 28 -1.33 -4.85 7.35
C LYS A 28 -0.12 -5.54 7.99
N VAL A 29 0.97 -5.68 7.24
CA VAL A 29 2.20 -6.31 7.75
C VAL A 29 2.77 -5.50 8.90
N LEU A 30 2.85 -4.16 8.78
CA LEU A 30 3.40 -3.33 9.83
C LEU A 30 2.51 -3.23 11.07
N ASP A 31 1.18 -3.26 10.91
CA ASP A 31 0.24 -3.40 12.04
C ASP A 31 0.56 -4.68 12.83
N HIS A 32 0.74 -5.81 12.15
CA HIS A 32 1.14 -7.06 12.79
C HIS A 32 2.52 -6.97 13.44
N CYS A 33 3.49 -6.31 12.79
CA CYS A 33 4.81 -6.08 13.39
C CYS A 33 4.73 -5.28 14.68
N VAL A 34 3.91 -4.22 14.73
CA VAL A 34 3.68 -3.46 15.98
C VAL A 34 3.04 -4.36 17.04
N GLN A 35 2.03 -5.14 16.67
CA GLN A 35 1.31 -6.03 17.59
C GLN A 35 2.24 -7.05 18.27
N ILE A 36 3.14 -7.70 17.51
CA ILE A 36 4.07 -8.70 18.08
C ILE A 36 5.16 -8.07 18.98
N HIS A 37 5.45 -6.77 18.81
CA HIS A 37 6.37 -6.05 19.69
C HIS A 37 5.69 -5.52 20.97
N GLY A 38 4.37 -5.63 21.09
CA GLY A 38 3.61 -5.11 22.22
C GLY A 38 3.82 -3.61 22.43
N GLY A 39 3.92 -3.16 23.68
CA GLY A 39 4.16 -1.75 24.01
C GLY A 39 5.45 -1.17 23.40
N TYR A 40 6.48 -2.00 23.24
CA TYR A 40 7.72 -1.60 22.58
C TYR A 40 7.53 -1.24 21.11
N GLY A 41 6.51 -1.81 20.45
CA GLY A 41 6.16 -1.49 19.07
C GLY A 41 5.75 -0.04 18.85
N PHE A 42 5.40 0.69 19.90
CA PHE A 42 5.07 2.11 19.88
C PHE A 42 6.22 3.03 20.33
N MET A 43 7.33 2.47 20.83
CA MET A 43 8.46 3.23 21.33
C MET A 43 9.39 3.61 20.17
N ASN A 44 9.84 4.88 20.11
CA ASN A 44 10.60 5.42 18.98
C ASN A 44 12.01 4.81 18.84
N GLU A 45 12.51 4.20 19.89
CA GLU A 45 13.76 3.45 19.96
C GLU A 45 13.70 2.20 19.08
N TYR A 46 12.51 1.65 18.83
CA TYR A 46 12.29 0.50 17.98
C TYR A 46 11.93 0.93 16.55
N ARG A 47 12.65 0.37 15.57
CA ARG A 47 12.47 0.71 14.15
C ARG A 47 11.05 0.50 13.64
N VAL A 48 10.31 -0.46 14.23
CA VAL A 48 8.93 -0.78 13.83
C VAL A 48 7.98 0.39 14.01
N ALA A 49 8.15 1.21 15.07
CA ALA A 49 7.30 2.37 15.32
C ALA A 49 7.42 3.43 14.23
N ARG A 50 8.66 3.66 13.74
CA ARG A 50 8.91 4.57 12.61
C ARG A 50 8.36 3.98 11.32
N ALA A 51 8.70 2.73 11.00
CA ALA A 51 8.26 2.08 9.78
C ALA A 51 6.73 2.07 9.65
N TRP A 52 6.01 1.79 10.74
CA TRP A 52 4.55 1.83 10.79
C TRP A 52 3.97 3.23 10.48
N ARG A 53 4.52 4.29 11.10
CA ARG A 53 4.09 5.67 10.83
C ARG A 53 4.38 6.10 9.39
N ASP A 54 5.56 5.77 8.88
CA ASP A 54 5.96 6.11 7.51
C ASP A 54 5.06 5.39 6.50
N ALA A 55 4.72 4.13 6.75
CA ALA A 55 3.83 3.37 5.89
C ALA A 55 2.38 3.87 5.91
N ARG A 56 1.95 4.60 6.95
CA ARG A 56 0.56 5.06 6.99
C ARG A 56 0.23 5.94 5.80
N VAL A 57 1.10 6.86 5.42
CA VAL A 57 0.81 7.82 4.35
C VAL A 57 0.62 7.17 2.97
N THR A 58 1.16 5.95 2.75
CA THR A 58 1.13 5.28 1.44
C THR A 58 -0.28 4.93 0.97
N ARG A 59 -1.24 4.81 1.89
CA ARG A 59 -2.67 4.64 1.55
C ARG A 59 -3.38 5.92 1.12
N ILE A 60 -2.74 7.09 1.28
CA ILE A 60 -3.34 8.41 1.11
C ILE A 60 -2.74 9.15 -0.09
N TRP A 61 -1.41 9.26 -0.15
CA TRP A 61 -0.76 10.03 -1.20
C TRP A 61 -0.70 9.28 -2.53
N ALA A 62 -0.52 10.06 -3.61
CA ALA A 62 -0.64 9.62 -4.99
C ALA A 62 -2.00 8.97 -5.32
N GLY A 63 -3.06 9.45 -4.66
CA GLY A 63 -4.43 8.95 -4.74
C GLY A 63 -4.72 7.94 -3.61
N SER A 64 -5.85 8.11 -2.92
CA SER A 64 -6.20 7.20 -1.82
C SER A 64 -6.48 5.78 -2.34
N ASN A 65 -6.45 4.80 -1.44
CA ASN A 65 -6.79 3.42 -1.81
C ASN A 65 -8.22 3.28 -2.36
N GLU A 66 -9.13 4.14 -1.91
CA GLU A 66 -10.51 4.22 -2.38
C GLU A 66 -10.54 4.75 -3.82
N ILE A 67 -9.74 5.78 -4.14
CA ILE A 67 -9.61 6.28 -5.52
C ILE A 67 -9.03 5.20 -6.45
N MET A 68 -8.04 4.43 -5.99
CA MET A 68 -7.52 3.32 -6.79
C MET A 68 -8.58 2.26 -7.05
N LYS A 69 -9.36 1.89 -6.02
CA LYS A 69 -10.48 0.94 -6.16
C LYS A 69 -11.57 1.47 -7.09
N GLU A 70 -11.87 2.76 -7.04
CA GLU A 70 -12.81 3.42 -7.95
C GLU A 70 -12.35 3.31 -9.41
N LEU A 71 -11.07 3.62 -9.71
CA LEU A 71 -10.52 3.47 -11.06
C LEU A 71 -10.58 2.02 -11.55
N ILE A 72 -10.27 1.06 -10.67
CA ILE A 72 -10.36 -0.37 -10.98
C ILE A 72 -11.82 -0.79 -11.20
N GLY A 73 -12.76 -0.28 -10.41
CA GLY A 73 -14.19 -0.56 -10.54
C GLY A 73 -14.73 -0.12 -11.91
N ARG A 74 -14.37 1.08 -12.35
CA ARG A 74 -14.74 1.62 -13.67
C ARG A 74 -14.22 0.77 -14.82
N ASP A 75 -13.00 0.24 -14.70
CA ASP A 75 -12.40 -0.68 -15.68
C ASP A 75 -13.15 -2.02 -15.76
N LEU A 76 -13.72 -2.47 -14.63
CA LEU A 76 -14.52 -3.70 -14.55
C LEU A 76 -15.98 -3.52 -15.03
N GLY A 77 -16.38 -2.31 -15.42
CA GLY A 77 -17.73 -2.01 -15.90
C GLY A 77 -18.75 -1.65 -14.82
N PHE A 78 -18.29 -1.24 -13.63
CA PHE A 78 -19.11 -0.72 -12.53
C PHE A 78 -18.97 0.80 -12.39
#